data_AF-A0A4P9VYM6-F1
#
_entry.id   AF-A0A4P9VYM6-F1
#
_cell.length_a   1.000
_cell.length_b   1.000
_cell.length_c   1.000
_cell.angle_alpha   90.00
_cell.angle_beta   90.00
_cell.angle_gamma   90.00
#
_symmetry.space_group_name_H-M   'P 1'
#
loop_
_entity.id
_entity.type
_entity.pdbx_description
1 polymer ?
#
loop_
_entity_poly.entity_id
_entity_poly.type
_entity_poly.pdbx_seq_one_letter_code
_entity_poly.pdbx_strand_id
1 'polypeptide(L)'
;MNTPLGQSVALRKVHFIWIARDTSSLEWFQDLLAAIESENIDSFLTVRVHLTAPLPVNHIKNIVVNYGADVRDAITGLRAPTRFGRPEWDRVFAELKILHPGVDVGVFYCGPEVLGKVLERACRRWTEAVGEGTRFFYGKGMLCAAPQ
;
A
#
# COMPACT_ATOMS: atom_id res chain seq x y z
N MET A 1 -14.29 21.42 0.15
CA MET A 1 -14.50 21.14 -1.28
C MET A 1 -15.87 20.49 -1.41
N ASN A 2 -16.80 21.14 -2.10
CA ASN A 2 -18.20 20.71 -2.21
C ASN A 2 -18.34 19.73 -3.37
N THR A 3 -18.63 18.46 -3.08
CA THR A 3 -19.02 17.47 -4.08
C THR A 3 -20.55 17.47 -4.18
N PRO A 4 -21.15 17.71 -5.36
CA PRO A 4 -22.58 17.59 -5.53
C PRO A 4 -22.96 16.10 -5.52
N LEU A 5 -24.03 15.77 -4.80
CA LEU A 5 -24.53 14.44 -4.44
C LEU A 5 -23.78 13.79 -3.27
N GLY A 6 -24.41 13.88 -2.09
CA GLY A 6 -24.04 13.14 -0.87
C GLY A 6 -24.24 11.63 -1.01
N GLN A 7 -23.54 11.00 -1.94
CA GLN A 7 -23.30 9.56 -1.90
C GLN A 7 -22.20 9.31 -0.86
N SER A 8 -22.56 8.62 0.22
CA SER A 8 -21.59 7.99 1.10
C SER A 8 -20.75 7.02 0.26
N VAL A 9 -19.48 7.35 0.01
CA VAL A 9 -18.55 6.39 -0.61
C VAL A 9 -18.27 5.33 0.45
N ALA A 10 -18.99 4.21 0.36
CA ALA A 10 -18.76 3.07 1.22
C ALA A 10 -17.38 2.49 0.90
N LEU A 11 -16.39 2.81 1.73
CA LEU A 11 -15.05 2.23 1.63
C LEU A 11 -15.17 0.74 1.99
N ARG A 12 -14.93 -0.14 1.00
CA ARG A 12 -15.07 -1.59 1.17
C ARG A 12 -13.76 -2.32 1.39
N LYS A 13 -12.66 -1.75 0.89
CA LYS A 13 -11.33 -2.36 0.92
C LYS A 13 -10.26 -1.27 0.86
N VAL A 14 -9.21 -1.43 1.66
CA VAL A 14 -8.03 -0.56 1.65
C VAL A 14 -6.79 -1.39 1.37
N HIS A 15 -6.02 -0.97 0.36
CA HIS A 15 -4.68 -1.49 0.09
C HIS A 15 -3.66 -0.47 0.56
N PHE A 16 -2.98 -0.77 1.67
CA PHE A 16 -1.96 0.08 2.25
C PHE A 16 -0.58 -0.41 1.81
N ILE A 17 0.09 0.34 0.94
CA ILE A 17 1.43 0.03 0.43
C ILE A 17 2.42 0.97 1.10
N TRP A 18 3.29 0.41 1.95
CA TRP A 18 4.31 1.17 2.65
C TRP A 18 5.68 0.89 2.06
N ILE A 19 6.36 1.94 1.60
CA ILE A 19 7.72 1.83 1.06
C ILE A 19 8.67 2.51 2.03
N ALA A 20 9.56 1.75 2.62
CA ALA A 20 10.60 2.24 3.51
C ALA A 20 11.99 2.01 2.88
N ARG A 21 12.94 2.86 3.24
CA ARG A 21 14.35 2.66 2.89
C ARG A 21 14.99 1.72 3.90
N ASP A 22 14.90 2.07 5.17
CA ASP A 22 15.51 1.39 6.31
C ASP A 22 14.47 0.72 7.22
N THR A 23 14.94 -0.23 8.03
CA THR A 23 14.11 -0.95 9.01
C THR A 23 13.78 -0.10 10.24
N SER A 24 14.61 0.90 10.58
CA SER A 24 14.34 1.81 11.71
C SER A 24 13.07 2.63 11.50
N SER A 25 12.79 3.02 10.26
CA SER A 25 11.53 3.66 9.86
C SER A 25 10.33 2.74 10.00
N LEU A 26 10.54 1.41 10.07
CA LEU A 26 9.48 0.44 10.26
C LEU A 26 9.12 0.25 11.73
N GLU A 27 10.08 0.29 12.64
CA GLU A 27 9.89 -0.03 14.07
C GLU A 27 8.75 0.74 14.74
N TRP A 28 8.70 2.07 14.60
CA TRP A 28 7.70 2.89 15.30
C TRP A 28 6.25 2.72 14.80
N PHE A 29 6.06 2.26 13.57
CA PHE A 29 4.72 2.14 12.95
C PHE A 29 4.32 0.66 12.74
N GLN A 30 5.21 -0.28 13.05
CA GLN A 30 4.89 -1.71 13.15
C GLN A 30 3.84 -1.99 14.23
N ASP A 31 3.98 -1.43 15.43
CA ASP A 31 3.04 -1.67 16.53
C ASP A 31 1.63 -1.20 16.17
N LEU A 32 1.53 -0.03 15.52
CA LEU A 32 0.25 0.50 15.05
C LEU A 32 -0.35 -0.40 13.96
N LEU A 33 0.45 -0.82 12.98
CA LEU A 33 -0.04 -1.72 11.94
C LEU A 33 -0.46 -3.09 12.50
N ALA A 34 0.27 -3.62 13.48
CA ALA A 34 -0.06 -4.87 14.15
C ALA A 34 -1.37 -4.76 14.94
N ALA A 35 -1.59 -3.64 15.63
CA ALA A 35 -2.85 -3.35 16.31
C ALA A 35 -4.02 -3.30 15.31
N ILE A 36 -3.89 -2.51 14.23
CA ILE A 36 -4.93 -2.40 13.19
C ILE A 36 -5.17 -3.76 12.52
N GLU A 37 -4.12 -4.56 12.29
CA GLU A 37 -4.25 -5.88 11.70
C GLU A 37 -4.99 -6.87 12.65
N SER A 38 -4.79 -6.74 13.96
CA SER A 38 -5.48 -7.56 14.96
C SER A 38 -6.98 -7.26 15.03
N GLU A 39 -7.37 -6.00 14.78
CA GLU A 39 -8.76 -5.54 14.74
C GLU A 39 -9.40 -5.67 13.34
N ASN A 40 -8.66 -6.15 12.34
CA ASN A 40 -9.11 -6.30 10.96
C ASN A 40 -10.01 -7.53 10.78
N ILE A 41 -11.18 -7.49 11.42
CA ILE A 41 -12.14 -8.61 11.55
C ILE A 41 -12.65 -9.09 10.17
N ASP A 42 -12.74 -8.21 9.18
CA ASP A 42 -13.29 -8.53 7.84
C ASP A 42 -12.27 -8.49 6.70
N SER A 43 -10.97 -8.53 7.00
CA SER A 43 -9.91 -8.36 5.98
C SER A 43 -10.06 -7.05 5.18
N PHE A 44 -10.69 -6.02 5.74
CA PHE A 44 -10.89 -4.72 5.12
C PHE A 44 -9.57 -4.06 4.71
N LEU A 45 -8.53 -4.20 5.54
CA LEU A 45 -7.20 -3.67 5.28
C LEU A 45 -6.26 -4.76 4.74
N THR A 46 -5.50 -4.45 3.70
CA THR A 46 -4.40 -5.28 3.20
C THR A 46 -3.13 -4.45 3.18
N VAL A 47 -2.16 -4.84 4.02
CA VAL A 47 -0.88 -4.15 4.17
C VAL A 47 0.18 -4.84 3.32
N ARG A 48 0.95 -4.07 2.55
CA ARG A 48 2.13 -4.53 1.79
C ARG A 48 3.31 -3.63 2.10
N VAL A 49 4.31 -4.18 2.77
CA VAL A 49 5.54 -3.45 3.11
C VAL A 49 6.62 -3.75 2.07
N HIS A 50 7.30 -2.69 1.62
CA HIS A 50 8.40 -2.73 0.67
C HIS A 50 9.65 -2.10 1.26
N LEU A 51 10.70 -2.90 1.44
CA LEU A 51 12.02 -2.44 1.86
C LEU A 51 12.94 -2.25 0.66
N THR A 52 13.46 -1.04 0.50
CA THR A 52 14.24 -0.65 -0.68
C THR A 52 15.76 -0.61 -0.45
N ALA A 53 16.24 -0.56 0.81
CA ALA A 53 17.67 -0.72 1.07
C ALA A 53 18.07 -2.20 1.15
N PRO A 54 19.32 -2.53 0.77
CA PRO A 54 19.89 -3.84 1.01
C PRO A 54 19.96 -4.10 2.52
N LEU A 55 19.38 -5.21 2.96
CA LEU A 55 19.54 -5.66 4.33
C LEU A 55 20.95 -6.19 4.55
N PRO A 56 21.56 -5.94 5.73
CA PRO A 56 22.79 -6.62 6.11
C PRO A 56 22.55 -8.14 6.14
N VAL A 57 23.51 -8.92 5.63
CA VAL A 57 23.40 -10.39 5.43
C VAL A 57 23.00 -11.14 6.70
N ASN A 58 23.37 -10.63 7.87
CA ASN A 58 22.97 -11.20 9.16
C ASN A 58 21.47 -11.07 9.46
N HIS A 59 20.83 -9.97 9.05
CA HIS A 59 19.37 -9.83 9.17
C HIS A 59 18.66 -10.73 8.16
N ILE A 60 19.18 -10.83 6.93
CA ILE A 60 18.62 -11.72 5.89
C ILE A 60 18.58 -13.17 6.37
N LYS A 61 19.65 -13.67 7.01
CA LYS A 61 19.69 -15.05 7.52
C LYS A 61 18.60 -15.31 8.58
N ASN A 62 18.39 -14.39 9.53
CA ASN A 62 17.35 -14.55 10.54
C ASN A 62 15.93 -14.46 9.94
N ILE A 63 15.74 -13.64 8.91
CA ILE A 63 14.45 -13.50 8.20
C ILE A 63 14.14 -14.76 7.38
N VAL A 64 15.11 -15.29 6.64
CA VAL A 64 14.95 -16.49 5.81
C VAL A 64 14.72 -17.74 6.67
N VAL A 65 15.41 -17.85 7.81
CA VAL A 65 15.24 -18.97 8.75
C VAL A 65 13.84 -18.97 9.38
N ASN A 66 13.23 -17.79 9.57
CA ASN A 66 11.86 -17.66 10.09
C ASN A 66 10.78 -17.57 9.00
N TYR A 67 11.14 -17.62 7.70
CA TYR A 67 10.26 -17.42 6.54
C TYR A 67 9.24 -18.57 6.29
N GLY A 68 8.83 -19.25 7.36
CA GLY A 68 7.92 -20.39 7.29
C GLY A 68 7.66 -21.07 8.64
N ALA A 69 8.33 -20.64 9.71
CA ALA A 69 8.12 -21.17 11.06
C ALA A 69 7.12 -20.34 11.87
N ASP A 70 6.97 -19.05 11.54
CA ASP A 70 6.04 -18.13 12.21
C ASP A 70 5.01 -17.57 11.23
N VAL A 71 3.75 -17.45 11.66
CA VAL A 71 2.62 -16.94 10.85
C VAL A 71 2.75 -15.41 10.60
N ARG A 72 3.84 -14.79 11.09
CA ARG A 72 4.11 -13.35 11.09
C ARG A 72 5.48 -13.06 10.50
N ASP A 73 5.58 -11.97 9.74
CA ASP A 73 6.78 -11.49 9.06
C ASP A 73 7.88 -11.15 10.08
N ALA A 74 9.07 -11.73 9.91
CA ALA A 74 10.17 -11.58 10.87
C ALA A 74 10.76 -10.17 10.95
N ILE A 75 10.38 -9.26 10.04
CA ILE A 75 10.85 -7.87 10.04
C ILE A 75 9.81 -6.96 10.68
N THR A 76 8.54 -7.14 10.33
CA THR A 76 7.45 -6.23 10.68
C THR A 76 6.46 -6.80 11.70
N GLY A 77 6.51 -8.09 11.99
CA GLY A 77 5.56 -8.78 12.86
C GLY A 77 4.14 -8.90 12.28
N LEU A 78 3.94 -8.49 11.01
CA LEU A 78 2.64 -8.51 10.31
C LEU A 78 2.37 -9.85 9.64
N ARG A 79 1.12 -10.21 9.39
CA ARG A 79 0.81 -11.47 8.65
C ARG A 79 1.28 -11.45 7.20
N ALA A 80 1.39 -10.25 6.60
CA ALA A 80 1.85 -10.09 5.23
C ALA A 80 3.39 -10.00 5.14
N PRO A 81 4.05 -10.79 4.28
CA PRO A 81 5.50 -10.79 4.16
C PRO A 81 6.02 -9.47 3.58
N THR A 82 7.15 -9.01 4.11
CA THR A 82 7.87 -7.83 3.60
C THR A 82 8.51 -8.15 2.26
N ARG A 83 8.26 -7.31 1.26
CA ARG A 83 8.82 -7.45 -0.09
C ARG A 83 10.08 -6.60 -0.21
N PHE A 84 11.11 -7.14 -0.86
CA PHE A 84 12.33 -6.40 -1.14
C PHE A 84 12.27 -5.72 -2.50
N GLY A 85 12.82 -4.50 -2.56
CA GLY A 85 12.83 -3.68 -3.75
C GLY A 85 11.60 -2.80 -3.91
N ARG A 86 11.60 -2.03 -5.00
CA ARG A 86 10.52 -1.08 -5.30
C ARG A 86 9.30 -1.82 -5.88
N PRO A 87 8.08 -1.39 -5.56
CA PRO A 87 6.89 -1.94 -6.19
C PRO A 87 6.91 -1.72 -7.70
N GLU A 88 6.54 -2.76 -8.44
CA GLU A 88 6.22 -2.64 -9.87
C GLU A 88 4.77 -2.16 -10.01
N TRP A 89 4.59 -0.85 -10.16
CA TRP A 89 3.25 -0.25 -10.15
C TRP A 89 2.34 -0.80 -11.23
N ASP A 90 2.84 -1.03 -12.45
CA ASP A 90 2.02 -1.62 -13.51
C ASP A 90 1.41 -2.97 -13.08
N ARG A 91 2.19 -3.82 -12.40
CA ARG A 91 1.69 -5.09 -11.86
C ARG A 91 0.70 -4.90 -10.72
N VAL A 92 0.94 -3.93 -9.83
CA VAL A 92 0.01 -3.59 -8.74
C VAL A 92 -1.34 -3.14 -9.28
N PHE A 93 -1.35 -2.22 -10.24
CA PHE A 93 -2.59 -1.72 -10.85
C PHE A 93 -3.32 -2.81 -11.63
N ALA A 94 -2.59 -3.66 -12.37
CA ALA A 94 -3.17 -4.82 -13.04
C ALA A 94 -3.85 -5.78 -12.06
N GLU A 95 -3.19 -6.07 -10.93
CA GLU A 95 -3.74 -6.93 -9.87
C GLU A 95 -5.00 -6.32 -9.25
N LEU A 96 -4.97 -5.02 -8.92
CA LEU A 96 -6.12 -4.32 -8.35
C LEU A 96 -7.34 -4.35 -9.28
N LYS A 97 -7.11 -4.22 -10.59
CA LYS A 97 -8.17 -4.30 -11.59
C LYS A 97 -8.82 -5.69 -11.64
N ILE A 98 -8.01 -6.75 -11.59
CA ILE A 98 -8.52 -8.13 -11.56
C ILE A 98 -9.31 -8.40 -10.28
N LEU A 99 -8.82 -7.89 -9.15
CA LEU A 99 -9.45 -8.09 -7.85
C LEU A 99 -10.74 -7.27 -7.66
N HIS A 100 -10.86 -6.12 -8.32
CA HIS A 100 -11.97 -5.17 -8.14
C HIS A 100 -12.55 -4.74 -9.50
N PRO A 101 -13.16 -5.66 -10.28
CA PRO A 101 -13.75 -5.33 -11.57
C PRO A 101 -14.93 -4.36 -11.40
N GLY A 102 -14.97 -3.30 -12.23
CA GLY A 102 -16.08 -2.33 -12.24
C GLY A 102 -16.17 -1.41 -11.01
N VAL A 103 -15.09 -1.31 -10.22
CA VAL A 103 -15.05 -0.49 -9.01
C VAL A 103 -14.25 0.80 -9.25
N ASP A 104 -14.66 1.87 -8.57
CA ASP A 104 -13.90 3.12 -8.48
C ASP A 104 -12.83 3.01 -7.38
N VAL A 105 -11.56 3.13 -7.77
CA VAL A 105 -10.41 3.01 -6.89
C VAL A 105 -9.75 4.36 -6.70
N GLY A 106 -9.79 4.88 -5.48
CA GLY A 106 -9.02 6.06 -5.07
C GLY A 106 -7.58 5.70 -4.75
N VAL A 107 -6.62 6.37 -5.38
CA VAL A 107 -5.18 6.22 -5.12
C VAL A 107 -4.66 7.46 -4.43
N PHE A 108 -4.19 7.30 -3.20
CA PHE A 108 -3.63 8.37 -2.37
C PHE A 108 -2.16 8.11 -2.12
N TYR A 109 -1.37 9.18 -2.15
CA TYR A 109 0.07 9.09 -2.00
C TYR A 109 0.62 10.26 -1.16
N CYS A 110 1.47 9.94 -0.19
CA CYS A 110 2.27 10.90 0.56
C CYS A 110 3.74 10.44 0.52
N GLY A 111 4.60 11.26 -0.08
CA GLY A 111 6.02 10.95 -0.24
C GLY A 111 6.67 11.74 -1.39
N PRO A 112 7.87 11.32 -1.86
CA PRO A 112 8.61 12.01 -2.92
C PRO A 112 7.77 12.31 -4.18
N GLU A 113 7.84 13.56 -4.65
CA GLU A 113 7.05 14.04 -5.80
C GLU A 113 7.27 13.20 -7.08
N VAL A 114 8.49 12.72 -7.29
CA VAL A 114 8.84 11.86 -8.44
C VAL A 114 7.97 10.61 -8.49
N LEU A 115 7.74 9.98 -7.34
CA LEU A 115 6.91 8.78 -7.26
C LEU A 115 5.41 9.14 -7.38
N GLY A 116 4.99 10.27 -6.82
CA GLY A 116 3.63 10.79 -7.04
C GLY A 116 3.29 10.95 -8.52
N LYS A 117 4.22 11.52 -9.32
CA LYS A 117 4.08 11.65 -10.79
C LYS A 117 4.04 10.31 -11.52
N VAL A 118 4.69 9.27 -10.98
CA VAL A 118 4.61 7.90 -11.54
C VAL A 118 3.22 7.32 -11.28
N LEU A 119 2.72 7.45 -10.05
CA LEU A 119 1.40 6.94 -9.66
C LEU A 119 0.27 7.67 -10.40
N GLU A 120 0.36 8.99 -10.54
CA GLU A 120 -0.63 9.77 -11.30
C GLU A 120 -0.72 9.30 -12.75
N ARG A 121 0.44 9.06 -13.40
CA ARG A 121 0.48 8.51 -14.76
C ARG A 121 -0.05 7.08 -14.82
N ALA A 122 0.25 6.26 -13.82
CA ALA A 122 -0.28 4.89 -13.73
C ALA A 122 -1.81 4.89 -13.61
N CYS A 123 -2.40 5.73 -12.76
CA CYS A 123 -3.85 5.86 -12.65
C CYS A 123 -4.50 6.20 -14.00
N ARG A 124 -3.94 7.16 -14.74
CA ARG A 124 -4.46 7.53 -16.07
C ARG A 124 -4.33 6.41 -17.10
N ARG A 125 -3.23 5.65 -17.04
CA ARG A 125 -2.97 4.54 -17.97
C ARG A 125 -3.89 3.34 -17.72
N TRP A 126 -4.15 3.02 -16.46
CA TRP A 126 -4.88 1.82 -16.04
C TRP A 126 -6.38 2.04 -15.83
N THR A 127 -6.85 3.29 -15.86
CA THR A 127 -8.27 3.62 -15.86
C THR A 127 -8.92 3.21 -17.17
N GLU A 128 -10.00 2.44 -17.08
CA GLU A 128 -10.85 2.16 -18.24
C GLU A 128 -12.05 3.09 -18.26
N ALA A 129 -12.11 3.94 -19.30
CA ALA A 129 -13.18 4.92 -19.47
C ALA A 129 -14.46 4.35 -20.13
N VAL A 130 -14.40 3.10 -20.63
CA VAL A 130 -15.47 2.50 -21.46
C VAL A 130 -15.95 1.20 -20.84
N GLY A 131 -17.27 1.06 -20.67
CA GLY A 131 -17.91 -0.14 -20.11
C GLY A 131 -17.92 -0.20 -18.57
N GLU A 132 -18.12 -1.39 -18.00
CA GLU A 132 -18.04 -1.67 -16.55
C GLU A 132 -16.59 -1.91 -16.09
N GLY A 133 -15.64 -1.14 -16.62
CA GLY A 133 -14.22 -1.23 -16.28
C GLY A 133 -13.89 -0.57 -14.94
N THR A 134 -12.80 -1.01 -14.31
CA THR A 134 -12.27 -0.40 -13.07
C THR A 134 -11.67 0.98 -13.39
N ARG A 135 -12.00 1.98 -12.57
CA ARG A 135 -11.53 3.37 -12.75
C ARG A 135 -10.61 3.78 -11.62
N PHE A 136 -9.50 4.45 -11.93
CA PHE A 136 -8.52 4.88 -10.93
C PHE A 136 -8.47 6.40 -10.83
N PHE A 137 -8.67 6.92 -9.62
CA PHE A 137 -8.67 8.35 -9.33
C PHE A 137 -7.45 8.70 -8.48
N TYR A 138 -6.54 9.51 -9.00
CA TYR A 138 -5.38 9.96 -8.23
C TYR A 138 -5.76 11.15 -7.34
N GLY A 139 -5.83 10.92 -6.03
CA GLY A 139 -6.00 11.94 -5.02
C GLY A 139 -4.65 12.52 -4.63
N LYS A 140 -4.43 13.82 -4.90
CA LYS A 140 -3.27 14.54 -4.36
C LYS A 140 -3.44 14.61 -2.84
N GLY A 141 -2.63 13.86 -2.09
CA GLY A 141 -2.69 13.84 -0.65
C GLY A 141 -2.35 15.22 -0.06
N MET A 142 -3.35 15.91 0.46
CA MET A 142 -3.19 17.13 1.27
C MET A 142 -2.86 16.77 2.74
N LEU A 143 -1.89 15.86 2.93
CA LEU A 143 -1.52 15.33 4.25
C LEU A 143 -0.03 15.46 4.58
N CYS A 144 0.79 15.93 3.64
CA CYS A 144 2.21 16.17 3.89
C CYS A 144 2.48 17.70 4.03
N ALA A 145 1.81 18.35 4.99
CA ALA A 145 2.33 19.59 5.57
C ALA A 145 3.02 19.18 6.88
N ALA A 146 4.32 18.88 6.80
CA ALA A 146 5.13 18.89 8.01
C ALA A 146 5.14 20.34 8.52
N PRO A 147 4.84 20.60 9.81
CA PRO A 147 5.09 21.92 10.38
C PRO A 147 6.60 22.19 10.30
N GLN A 148 6.94 23.39 9.82
CA GLN A 148 8.30 23.91 9.85
C GLN A 148 8.76 24.13 11.29
#